data_AF-A0A2V4BMA8-F1
#
_entry.id   AF-A0A2V4BMA8-F1
#
_cell.length_a   1.000
_cell.length_b   1.000
_cell.length_c   1.000
_cell.angle_alpha   90.00
_cell.angle_beta   90.00
_cell.angle_gamma   90.00
#
_symmetry.space_group_name_H-M   'P 1'
#
loop_
_entity.id
_entity.type
_entity.pdbx_description
1 polymer ?
#
loop_
_entity_poly.entity_id
_entity_poly.type
_entity_poly.pdbx_seq_one_letter_code
_entity_poly.pdbx_strand_id
1 'polypeptide(L)'
;MLKIKNFLIACLFLFPQYFFAQHTDLINSNRPGETMSAFSVGKSVIQAEVGFYGINENHNTQDYEATGFGTDFTLRWGLFHEQLEFIADIEYQNEKFTTPATTFRKSNFRQTVLGAKYLIYDPFKRYNKDINIYSYNANKKFSWRQLIPAVSIFAGANFVFKDNPYAYNTNTLNYYSDGFKIAPKIMLITQNHFGDGRWVLVTNILADYISSDNPGYGYILTLTRGFNSKWSGFLENQGYKSDLYSDAIVRGGAAYLLSRNVQIDASVSKNLKNSPSILYGGIGFSIRYDDNHKNKLVNYGKAIKKKSKKNKNKDKNKIKEPTEEEIIDYQEKERERKAKYE
;
A
#
# COMPACT_ATOMS: atom_id res chain seq x y z
N MET A 1 -8.26 -2.32 43.40
CA MET A 1 -8.40 -1.98 41.97
C MET A 1 -7.09 -1.59 41.25
N LEU A 2 -5.91 -1.64 41.88
CA LEU A 2 -4.63 -1.24 41.25
C LEU A 2 -3.82 -2.37 40.56
N LYS A 3 -4.18 -3.65 40.74
CA LYS A 3 -3.37 -4.78 40.24
C LYS A 3 -3.50 -5.04 38.74
N ILE A 4 -4.68 -4.85 38.15
CA ILE A 4 -4.91 -5.07 36.70
C ILE A 4 -4.22 -4.00 35.84
N LYS A 5 -4.20 -2.74 36.31
CA LYS A 5 -3.57 -1.64 35.59
C LYS A 5 -2.04 -1.82 35.49
N ASN A 6 -1.42 -2.31 36.57
CA ASN A 6 0.01 -2.59 36.60
C ASN A 6 0.38 -3.83 35.78
N PHE A 7 -0.51 -4.83 35.71
CA PHE A 7 -0.33 -6.00 34.84
C PHE A 7 -0.41 -5.63 33.36
N LEU A 8 -1.37 -4.78 32.96
CA LEU A 8 -1.47 -4.25 31.59
C LEU A 8 -0.23 -3.44 31.19
N ILE A 9 0.31 -2.64 32.10
CA ILE A 9 1.54 -1.88 31.87
C ILE A 9 2.74 -2.83 31.72
N ALA A 10 2.86 -3.87 32.55
CA ALA A 10 3.91 -4.87 32.43
C ALA A 10 3.82 -5.67 31.11
N CYS A 11 2.61 -6.02 30.66
CA CYS A 11 2.41 -6.63 29.33
C CYS A 11 2.83 -5.70 28.18
N LEU A 12 2.58 -4.39 28.30
CA LEU A 12 3.00 -3.39 27.31
C LEU A 12 4.54 -3.28 27.19
N PHE A 13 5.27 -3.49 28.29
CA PHE A 13 6.74 -3.41 28.33
C PHE A 13 7.45 -4.73 27.98
N LEU A 14 6.75 -5.86 27.97
CA LEU A 14 7.31 -7.18 27.61
C LEU A 14 7.09 -7.54 26.12
N PHE A 15 6.16 -6.88 25.43
CA PHE A 15 5.96 -7.04 23.98
C PHE A 15 7.21 -6.81 23.09
N PRO A 16 8.19 -5.95 23.44
CA PRO A 16 9.36 -5.74 22.57
C PRO A 16 10.36 -6.89 22.58
N GLN A 17 10.30 -7.84 23.52
CA GLN A 17 11.36 -8.85 23.70
C GLN A 17 11.30 -10.02 22.70
N TYR A 18 10.24 -10.12 21.89
CA TYR A 18 10.12 -11.15 20.85
C TYR A 18 10.58 -10.70 19.46
N PHE A 19 11.06 -9.46 19.30
CA PHE A 19 11.51 -8.95 18.00
C PHE A 19 13.03 -9.08 17.83
N PHE A 20 13.52 -10.30 17.58
CA PHE A 20 14.86 -10.50 17.02
C PHE A 20 14.87 -10.05 15.55
N ALA A 21 15.06 -8.74 15.33
CA ALA A 21 15.04 -8.14 14.01
C ALA A 21 16.42 -8.21 13.32
N GLN A 22 16.71 -9.34 12.67
CA GLN A 22 17.68 -9.33 11.56
C GLN A 22 17.09 -10.04 10.34
N HIS A 23 16.16 -9.36 9.68
CA HIS A 23 15.66 -9.70 8.35
C HIS A 23 15.40 -8.45 7.51
N THR A 24 15.75 -8.51 6.22
CA THR A 24 15.73 -7.39 5.27
C THR A 24 14.55 -7.52 4.29
N ASP A 25 13.53 -6.70 4.50
CA ASP A 25 12.94 -5.72 3.57
C ASP A 25 12.14 -4.72 4.42
N LEU A 26 12.02 -3.46 4.01
CA LEU A 26 11.22 -2.47 4.75
C LEU A 26 9.73 -2.72 4.57
N ILE A 27 8.89 -2.35 5.55
CA ILE A 27 7.43 -2.34 5.39
C ILE A 27 7.03 -1.53 4.15
N ASN A 28 6.20 -2.12 3.30
CA ASN A 28 5.66 -1.48 2.10
C ASN A 28 4.23 -1.00 2.39
N SER A 29 4.11 0.16 3.04
CA SER A 29 2.81 0.70 3.42
C SER A 29 2.15 1.50 2.29
N ASN A 30 0.83 1.37 2.13
CA ASN A 30 0.05 2.26 1.27
C ASN A 30 -0.28 3.58 1.99
N ARG A 31 -0.24 3.59 3.32
CA ARG A 31 -0.38 4.78 4.14
C ARG A 31 0.88 5.64 4.13
N PRO A 32 0.76 6.97 4.27
CA PRO A 32 -0.44 7.79 4.52
C PRO A 32 -1.33 8.21 3.31
N GLY A 33 -1.02 7.78 2.09
CA GLY A 33 -1.81 8.14 0.89
C GLY A 33 -3.05 7.25 0.69
N GLU A 34 -3.88 7.56 -0.30
CA GLU A 34 -4.90 6.61 -0.82
C GLU A 34 -4.34 5.67 -1.90
N THR A 35 -3.11 5.94 -2.32
CA THR A 35 -2.47 5.19 -3.40
C THR A 35 -2.05 3.79 -2.97
N MET A 36 -2.45 2.79 -3.74
CA MET A 36 -1.91 1.43 -3.62
C MET A 36 -0.58 1.30 -4.37
N SER A 37 0.47 0.81 -3.71
CA SER A 37 1.73 0.42 -4.35
C SER A 37 1.53 -0.75 -5.34
N ALA A 38 2.35 -0.79 -6.40
CA ALA A 38 2.32 -1.89 -7.36
C ALA A 38 2.81 -3.21 -6.75
N PHE A 39 3.72 -3.16 -5.77
CA PHE A 39 4.33 -4.34 -5.16
C PHE A 39 3.39 -4.97 -4.13
N SER A 40 3.37 -6.31 -4.11
CA SER A 40 2.68 -7.11 -3.09
C SER A 40 3.46 -7.08 -1.77
N VAL A 41 2.79 -7.39 -0.65
CA VAL A 41 3.45 -7.61 0.66
C VAL A 41 4.33 -8.86 0.71
N GLY A 42 4.17 -9.77 -0.26
CA GLY A 42 4.95 -11.01 -0.34
C GLY A 42 4.26 -12.21 0.30
N LYS A 43 4.77 -13.42 0.01
CA LYS A 43 4.15 -14.69 0.40
C LYS A 43 4.14 -14.89 1.92
N SER A 44 3.06 -15.41 2.50
CA SER A 44 2.93 -15.64 3.95
C SER A 44 3.13 -14.38 4.81
N VAL A 45 2.95 -13.18 4.23
CA VAL A 45 3.04 -11.90 4.95
C VAL A 45 1.64 -11.37 5.18
N ILE A 46 1.40 -10.93 6.41
CA ILE A 46 0.18 -10.21 6.80
C ILE A 46 0.60 -8.80 7.20
N GLN A 47 -0.08 -7.79 6.67
CA GLN A 47 0.12 -6.41 7.03
C GLN A 47 -1.22 -5.77 7.37
N ALA A 48 -1.28 -5.09 8.49
CA ALA A 48 -2.45 -4.35 8.94
C ALA A 48 -2.10 -2.87 9.04
N GLU A 49 -2.95 -2.02 8.49
CA GLU A 49 -2.81 -0.58 8.49
C GLU A 49 -4.08 0.00 9.12
N VAL A 50 -3.92 0.86 10.11
CA VAL A 50 -5.01 1.50 10.86
C VAL A 50 -4.77 3.01 10.83
N GLY A 51 -5.81 3.78 10.58
CA GLY A 51 -5.75 5.23 10.59
C GLY A 51 -6.92 5.86 11.33
N PHE A 52 -6.65 7.03 11.90
CA PHE A 52 -7.64 7.89 12.53
C PHE A 52 -7.58 9.27 11.92
N TYR A 53 -8.74 9.83 11.61
CA TYR A 53 -8.80 11.11 10.93
C TYR A 53 -9.97 11.97 11.38
N GLY A 54 -9.79 13.27 11.23
CA GLY A 54 -10.85 14.27 11.30
C GLY A 54 -11.16 14.81 9.92
N ILE A 55 -12.43 15.05 9.64
CA ILE A 55 -12.93 15.62 8.40
C ILE A 55 -13.78 16.85 8.70
N ASN A 56 -13.57 17.90 7.93
CA ASN A 56 -14.41 19.09 7.89
C ASN A 56 -14.77 19.39 6.43
N GLU A 57 -16.06 19.48 6.15
CA GLU A 57 -16.62 19.70 4.84
C GLU A 57 -17.60 20.87 4.89
N ASN A 58 -17.42 21.83 4.01
CA ASN A 58 -18.27 23.02 3.89
C ASN A 58 -18.75 23.18 2.45
N HIS A 59 -20.05 23.31 2.25
CA HIS A 59 -20.64 23.45 0.92
C HIS A 59 -21.34 24.79 0.74
N ASN A 60 -20.69 25.72 0.06
CA ASN A 60 -21.19 27.11 -0.04
C ASN A 60 -22.51 27.27 -0.82
N THR A 61 -22.81 26.39 -1.78
CA THR A 61 -24.07 26.51 -2.56
C THR A 61 -25.25 25.74 -1.97
N GLN A 62 -25.00 24.73 -1.14
CA GLN A 62 -26.04 23.95 -0.45
C GLN A 62 -26.16 24.33 1.03
N ASP A 63 -25.36 25.32 1.47
CA ASP A 63 -25.28 25.87 2.82
C ASP A 63 -25.24 24.80 3.92
N TYR A 64 -24.41 23.77 3.76
CA TYR A 64 -24.19 22.78 4.82
C TYR A 64 -22.74 22.73 5.28
N GLU A 65 -22.60 22.35 6.55
CA GLU A 65 -21.33 22.04 7.21
C GLU A 65 -21.41 20.61 7.77
N ALA A 66 -20.42 19.79 7.44
CA ALA A 66 -20.26 18.46 7.98
C ALA A 66 -18.90 18.34 8.69
N THR A 67 -18.94 18.03 9.98
CA THR A 67 -17.73 17.83 10.79
C THR A 67 -17.78 16.46 11.44
N GLY A 68 -16.68 15.72 11.32
CA GLY A 68 -16.66 14.33 11.72
C GLY A 68 -15.27 13.79 12.00
N PHE A 69 -15.26 12.54 12.43
CA PHE A 69 -14.06 11.73 12.57
C PHE A 69 -14.32 10.36 11.97
N GLY A 70 -13.26 9.68 11.57
CA GLY A 70 -13.36 8.34 11.06
C GLY A 70 -12.13 7.51 11.36
N THR A 71 -12.25 6.25 11.00
CA THR A 71 -11.21 5.26 11.16
C THR A 71 -11.14 4.45 9.89
N ASP A 72 -9.94 4.29 9.38
CA ASP A 72 -9.64 3.45 8.24
C ASP A 72 -8.88 2.21 8.72
N PHE A 73 -9.15 1.08 8.09
CA PHE A 73 -8.51 -0.20 8.37
C PHE A 73 -8.29 -0.95 7.06
N THR A 74 -7.02 -1.21 6.75
CA THR A 74 -6.63 -1.99 5.59
C THR A 74 -5.87 -3.23 6.03
N LEU A 75 -6.41 -4.41 5.74
CA LEU A 75 -5.75 -5.70 5.90
C LEU A 75 -5.23 -6.19 4.56
N ARG A 76 -3.95 -6.56 4.53
CA ARG A 76 -3.23 -7.01 3.35
C ARG A 76 -2.62 -8.38 3.63
N TRP A 77 -2.95 -9.35 2.79
CA TRP A 77 -2.55 -10.74 3.02
C TRP A 77 -1.97 -11.36 1.75
N GLY A 78 -0.65 -11.60 1.76
CA GLY A 78 0.01 -12.41 0.75
C GLY A 78 0.05 -13.87 1.19
N LEU A 79 -0.59 -14.75 0.43
CA LEU A 79 -0.83 -16.15 0.82
C LEU A 79 0.14 -17.12 0.13
N PHE A 80 -0.07 -17.36 -1.16
CA PHE A 80 0.53 -18.51 -1.86
C PHE A 80 1.67 -18.12 -2.81
N HIS A 81 1.58 -16.91 -3.39
CA HIS A 81 2.49 -16.39 -4.42
C HIS A 81 3.00 -14.99 -4.06
N GLU A 82 4.27 -14.71 -4.37
CA GLU A 82 4.86 -13.38 -4.13
C GLU A 82 4.13 -12.26 -4.88
N GLN A 83 3.52 -12.58 -6.02
CA GLN A 83 2.86 -11.59 -6.88
C GLN A 83 1.41 -11.32 -6.48
N LEU A 84 0.80 -12.16 -5.65
CA LEU A 84 -0.62 -12.09 -5.33
C LEU A 84 -0.83 -11.63 -3.87
N GLU A 85 -1.70 -10.65 -3.71
CA GLU A 85 -2.08 -10.08 -2.42
C GLU A 85 -3.59 -9.93 -2.34
N PHE A 86 -4.20 -10.37 -1.25
CA PHE A 86 -5.59 -10.05 -0.93
C PHE A 86 -5.65 -8.79 -0.08
N ILE A 87 -6.62 -7.94 -0.35
CA ILE A 87 -6.79 -6.66 0.32
C ILE A 87 -8.23 -6.56 0.79
N ALA A 88 -8.40 -6.26 2.08
CA ALA A 88 -9.65 -5.86 2.68
C ALA A 88 -9.49 -4.44 3.22
N ASP A 89 -10.24 -3.51 2.69
CA ASP A 89 -10.15 -2.09 2.99
C ASP A 89 -11.50 -1.59 3.51
N ILE A 90 -11.52 -1.12 4.75
CA ILE A 90 -12.73 -0.83 5.50
C ILE A 90 -12.57 0.56 6.12
N GLU A 91 -13.57 1.39 5.93
CA GLU A 91 -13.58 2.74 6.47
C GLU A 91 -14.91 3.01 7.17
N TYR A 92 -14.82 3.48 8.41
CA TYR A 92 -15.96 3.87 9.22
C TYR A 92 -15.89 5.35 9.52
N GLN A 93 -16.99 6.06 9.29
CA GLN A 93 -17.06 7.51 9.51
C GLN A 93 -18.26 7.86 10.38
N ASN A 94 -18.06 8.84 11.25
CA ASN A 94 -19.10 9.48 12.04
C ASN A 94 -19.01 10.99 11.86
N GLU A 95 -20.10 11.59 11.39
CA GLU A 95 -20.16 13.03 11.19
C GLU A 95 -21.47 13.64 11.68
N LYS A 96 -21.34 14.90 12.08
CA LYS A 96 -22.45 15.79 12.36
C LYS A 96 -22.68 16.64 11.12
N PHE A 97 -23.86 16.51 10.54
CA PHE A 97 -24.30 17.26 9.37
C PHE A 97 -25.22 18.40 9.82
N THR A 98 -24.87 19.62 9.46
CA THR A 98 -25.55 20.86 9.86
C THR A 98 -26.01 21.59 8.62
N THR A 99 -27.32 21.79 8.48
CA THR A 99 -27.95 22.63 7.45
C THR A 99 -28.64 23.82 8.12
N PRO A 100 -29.09 24.85 7.38
CA PRO A 100 -29.76 26.01 7.98
C PRO A 100 -31.09 25.61 8.66
N ALA A 101 -31.70 24.51 8.23
CA ALA A 101 -32.97 24.02 8.74
C ALA A 101 -32.81 23.01 9.89
N THR A 102 -31.77 22.16 9.86
CA THR A 102 -31.68 21.01 10.78
C THR A 102 -30.24 20.61 11.07
N THR A 103 -30.04 19.90 12.18
CA THR A 103 -28.76 19.26 12.49
C THR A 103 -29.01 17.80 12.81
N PHE A 104 -28.28 16.90 12.15
CA PHE A 104 -28.37 15.47 12.41
C PHE A 104 -26.99 14.83 12.43
N ARG A 105 -26.91 13.60 12.96
CA ARG A 105 -25.68 12.80 12.96
C ARG A 105 -25.89 11.59 12.07
N LYS A 106 -24.88 11.25 11.28
CA LYS A 106 -24.84 9.99 10.54
C LYS A 106 -23.52 9.29 10.83
N SER A 107 -23.59 7.96 10.91
CA SER A 107 -22.43 7.12 11.17
C SER A 107 -22.63 5.75 10.55
N ASN A 108 -21.69 5.31 9.73
CA ASN A 108 -21.72 4.01 9.06
C ASN A 108 -20.39 3.73 8.36
N PHE A 109 -20.26 2.57 7.74
CA PHE A 109 -19.15 2.24 6.86
C PHE A 109 -19.21 3.12 5.60
N ARG A 110 -18.23 3.99 5.42
CA ARG A 110 -18.08 4.82 4.22
C ARG A 110 -17.60 3.98 3.04
N GLN A 111 -16.67 3.07 3.30
CA GLN A 111 -16.06 2.19 2.30
C GLN A 111 -15.91 0.78 2.87
N THR A 112 -16.19 -0.22 2.03
CA THR A 112 -15.86 -1.62 2.31
C THR A 112 -15.50 -2.26 0.98
N VAL A 113 -14.21 -2.43 0.74
CA VAL A 113 -13.65 -2.97 -0.50
C VAL A 113 -12.91 -4.26 -0.19
N LEU A 114 -13.29 -5.33 -0.86
CA LEU A 114 -12.55 -6.59 -0.83
C LEU A 114 -12.06 -6.91 -2.24
N GLY A 115 -10.81 -7.33 -2.35
CA GLY A 115 -10.25 -7.69 -3.66
C GLY A 115 -8.89 -8.35 -3.58
N ALA A 116 -8.32 -8.55 -4.76
CA ALA A 116 -7.00 -9.09 -4.93
C ALA A 116 -6.18 -8.19 -5.87
N LYS A 117 -4.89 -8.06 -5.56
CA LYS A 117 -3.89 -7.37 -6.37
C LYS A 117 -2.89 -8.38 -6.90
N TYR A 118 -2.58 -8.28 -8.18
CA TYR A 118 -1.62 -9.14 -8.85
C TYR A 118 -0.53 -8.33 -9.56
N LEU A 119 0.73 -8.57 -9.20
CA LEU A 119 1.91 -7.97 -9.82
C LEU A 119 2.23 -8.67 -11.15
N ILE A 120 1.87 -8.02 -12.25
CA ILE A 120 2.05 -8.51 -13.62
C ILE A 120 3.52 -8.43 -14.02
N TYR A 121 4.15 -7.28 -13.77
CA TYR A 121 5.50 -7.00 -14.23
C TYR A 121 6.33 -6.33 -13.14
N ASP A 122 7.48 -6.95 -12.86
CA ASP A 122 8.51 -6.41 -11.99
C ASP A 122 9.79 -6.12 -12.81
N PRO A 123 10.15 -4.84 -13.01
CA PRO A 123 11.37 -4.49 -13.72
C PRO A 123 12.62 -4.93 -12.95
N PHE A 124 12.60 -5.06 -11.62
CA PHE A 124 13.81 -5.32 -10.84
C PHE A 124 14.18 -6.80 -10.75
N LYS A 125 13.21 -7.73 -10.92
CA LYS A 125 13.40 -9.18 -10.75
C LYS A 125 14.57 -9.81 -11.53
N ARG A 126 14.95 -9.25 -12.68
CA ARG A 126 16.01 -9.80 -13.55
C ARG A 126 17.24 -8.90 -13.68
N TYR A 127 17.32 -7.83 -12.88
CA TYR A 127 18.36 -6.81 -13.04
C TYR A 127 19.26 -6.74 -11.81
N ASN A 128 20.48 -7.25 -11.97
CA ASN A 128 21.56 -7.01 -11.01
C ASN A 128 22.31 -5.76 -11.46
N LYS A 129 22.11 -4.64 -10.76
CA LYS A 129 22.94 -3.45 -10.96
C LYS A 129 24.29 -3.72 -10.34
N ASP A 130 25.35 -3.71 -11.14
CA ASP A 130 26.71 -3.74 -10.62
C ASP A 130 26.97 -2.45 -9.83
N ILE A 131 27.04 -2.56 -8.50
CA ILE A 131 27.32 -1.43 -7.62
C ILE A 131 28.81 -1.10 -7.76
N ASN A 132 29.13 0.08 -8.28
CA ASN A 132 30.51 0.52 -8.36
C ASN A 132 30.95 1.07 -6.99
N ILE A 133 31.79 0.33 -6.28
CA ILE A 133 32.31 0.70 -4.96
C ILE A 133 33.29 1.88 -4.97
N TYR A 134 33.83 2.28 -6.14
CA TYR A 134 34.84 3.33 -6.27
C TYR A 134 34.27 4.70 -6.64
N SER A 135 33.09 4.77 -7.25
CA SER A 135 32.53 6.03 -7.75
C SER A 135 31.10 6.26 -7.29
N TYR A 136 30.94 7.24 -6.41
CA TYR A 136 29.63 7.72 -5.95
C TYR A 136 28.75 8.23 -7.11
N ASN A 137 29.36 8.96 -8.05
CA ASN A 137 28.66 9.52 -9.20
C ASN A 137 28.25 8.45 -10.21
N ALA A 138 29.04 7.38 -10.38
CA ALA A 138 28.70 6.30 -11.31
C ALA A 138 27.40 5.58 -10.90
N ASN A 139 27.16 5.44 -9.60
CA ASN A 139 25.94 4.79 -9.10
C ASN A 139 24.69 5.67 -9.26
N LYS A 140 24.86 7.00 -9.25
CA LYS A 140 23.76 7.99 -9.25
C LYS A 140 23.34 8.51 -10.63
N LYS A 141 23.94 8.03 -11.72
CA LYS A 141 23.57 8.47 -13.07
C LYS A 141 22.12 8.08 -13.39
N PHE A 142 21.43 8.98 -14.08
CA PHE A 142 20.10 8.69 -14.60
C PHE A 142 20.16 7.49 -15.55
N SER A 143 19.23 6.55 -15.36
CA SER A 143 19.08 5.40 -16.23
C SER A 143 17.69 5.44 -16.83
N TRP A 144 17.60 5.34 -18.16
CA TRP A 144 16.33 5.24 -18.89
C TRP A 144 15.44 4.10 -18.39
N ARG A 145 16.03 3.07 -17.78
CA ARG A 145 15.29 1.96 -17.17
C ARG A 145 14.46 2.36 -15.96
N GLN A 146 14.78 3.47 -15.29
CA GLN A 146 13.97 4.02 -14.19
C GLN A 146 12.60 4.50 -14.65
N LEU A 147 12.41 4.71 -15.96
CA LEU A 147 11.11 5.05 -16.57
C LEU A 147 10.24 3.82 -16.86
N ILE A 148 10.76 2.60 -16.66
CA ILE A 148 9.97 1.38 -16.84
C ILE A 148 9.26 1.08 -15.51
N PRO A 149 7.93 1.21 -15.43
CA PRO A 149 7.22 0.98 -14.18
C PRO A 149 7.08 -0.50 -13.87
N ALA A 150 6.99 -0.83 -12.59
CA ALA A 150 6.31 -2.04 -12.14
C ALA A 150 4.81 -1.88 -12.41
N VAL A 151 4.16 -2.95 -12.87
CA VAL A 151 2.75 -2.91 -13.26
C VAL A 151 1.98 -3.98 -12.48
N SER A 152 0.92 -3.58 -11.82
CA SER A 152 -0.01 -4.48 -11.15
C SER A 152 -1.45 -4.12 -11.46
N ILE A 153 -2.33 -5.10 -11.30
CA ILE A 153 -3.77 -4.92 -11.43
C ILE A 153 -4.43 -5.30 -10.12
N PHE A 154 -5.39 -4.49 -9.69
CA PHE A 154 -6.30 -4.81 -8.62
C PHE A 154 -7.69 -5.05 -9.19
N ALA A 155 -8.34 -6.10 -8.70
CA ALA A 155 -9.72 -6.42 -9.01
C ALA A 155 -10.44 -6.82 -7.71
N GLY A 156 -11.60 -6.21 -7.48
CA GLY A 156 -12.40 -6.43 -6.29
C GLY A 156 -13.81 -5.87 -6.44
N ALA A 157 -14.49 -5.69 -5.32
CA ALA A 157 -15.81 -5.07 -5.28
C ALA A 157 -15.98 -4.20 -4.03
N ASN A 158 -16.79 -3.16 -4.19
CA ASN A 158 -17.35 -2.39 -3.08
C ASN A 158 -18.60 -3.11 -2.57
N PHE A 159 -18.72 -3.15 -1.26
CA PHE A 159 -19.85 -3.71 -0.55
C PHE A 159 -20.56 -2.59 0.19
N VAL A 160 -21.82 -2.36 -0.18
CA VAL A 160 -22.66 -1.32 0.42
C VAL A 160 -23.77 -2.00 1.18
N PHE A 161 -23.79 -1.81 2.50
CA PHE A 161 -24.82 -2.37 3.38
C PHE A 161 -26.15 -1.60 3.27
N LYS A 162 -27.24 -2.28 3.65
CA LYS A 162 -28.58 -1.68 3.71
C LYS A 162 -28.60 -0.51 4.69
N ASP A 163 -29.41 0.51 4.39
CA ASP A 163 -29.62 1.71 5.22
C ASP A 163 -28.32 2.50 5.44
N ASN A 164 -27.37 2.41 4.50
CA ASN A 164 -26.11 3.14 4.57
C ASN A 164 -26.30 4.59 4.08
N PRO A 165 -26.11 5.61 4.93
CA PRO A 165 -26.25 7.02 4.58
C PRO A 165 -25.11 7.57 3.70
N TYR A 166 -24.05 6.78 3.49
CA TYR A 166 -22.94 7.11 2.59
C TYR A 166 -23.09 6.49 1.20
N ALA A 167 -24.11 5.68 0.99
CA ALA A 167 -24.44 5.12 -0.30
C ALA A 167 -25.18 6.17 -1.14
N TYR A 168 -24.46 6.89 -1.99
CA TYR A 168 -25.09 7.80 -2.94
C TYR A 168 -25.83 6.98 -4.00
N ASN A 169 -27.11 6.68 -3.73
CA ASN A 169 -28.00 5.95 -4.63
C ASN A 169 -28.41 6.84 -5.81
N THR A 170 -28.44 6.22 -6.98
CA THR A 170 -28.82 6.76 -8.26
C THR A 170 -30.27 7.31 -8.21
N ASN A 171 -30.46 8.56 -8.63
CA ASN A 171 -31.73 9.18 -9.06
C ASN A 171 -32.99 9.16 -8.17
N THR A 172 -32.91 8.84 -6.88
CA THR A 172 -34.04 9.04 -5.95
C THR A 172 -33.59 9.87 -4.75
N LEU A 173 -34.48 10.71 -4.23
CA LEU A 173 -34.31 11.58 -3.05
C LEU A 173 -33.93 10.83 -1.73
N ASN A 174 -33.56 9.56 -1.82
CA ASN A 174 -33.23 8.71 -0.69
C ASN A 174 -31.71 8.75 -0.45
N TYR A 175 -31.33 9.38 0.65
CA TYR A 175 -29.95 9.44 1.15
C TYR A 175 -29.41 8.10 1.69
N TYR A 176 -30.12 6.99 1.48
CA TYR A 176 -29.82 5.67 2.05
C TYR A 176 -29.85 4.57 0.99
N SER A 177 -28.99 3.57 1.13
CA SER A 177 -29.08 2.35 0.33
C SER A 177 -30.37 1.58 0.65
N ASP A 178 -31.17 1.30 -0.37
CA ASP A 178 -32.40 0.50 -0.32
C ASP A 178 -32.17 -0.98 0.03
N GLY A 179 -30.96 -1.49 -0.22
CA GLY A 179 -30.56 -2.87 0.03
C GLY A 179 -29.04 -3.06 0.08
N PHE A 180 -28.62 -4.32 0.20
CA PHE A 180 -27.21 -4.67 0.05
C PHE A 180 -26.82 -4.64 -1.43
N LYS A 181 -25.80 -3.85 -1.78
CA LYS A 181 -25.30 -3.69 -3.15
C LYS A 181 -23.84 -4.10 -3.23
N ILE A 182 -23.49 -4.80 -4.31
CA ILE A 182 -22.12 -5.15 -4.65
C ILE A 182 -21.81 -4.48 -5.99
N ALA A 183 -20.70 -3.74 -6.04
CA ALA A 183 -20.30 -3.04 -7.25
C ALA A 183 -18.82 -3.28 -7.56
N PRO A 184 -18.46 -3.85 -8.73
CA PRO A 184 -17.08 -4.14 -9.09
C PRO A 184 -16.19 -2.90 -9.12
N LYS A 185 -14.93 -3.09 -8.73
CA LYS A 185 -13.86 -2.10 -8.75
C LYS A 185 -12.62 -2.72 -9.38
N ILE A 186 -12.05 -2.03 -10.37
CA ILE A 186 -10.78 -2.42 -10.98
C ILE A 186 -9.83 -1.25 -10.96
N MET A 187 -8.54 -1.55 -10.86
CA MET A 187 -7.51 -0.52 -10.84
C MET A 187 -6.22 -1.03 -11.48
N LEU A 188 -5.68 -0.22 -12.38
CA LEU A 188 -4.34 -0.39 -12.95
C LEU A 188 -3.37 0.45 -12.13
N ILE A 189 -2.31 -0.18 -11.64
CA ILE A 189 -1.32 0.47 -10.77
C ILE A 189 0.03 0.37 -11.45
N THR A 190 0.70 1.51 -11.60
CA THR A 190 2.06 1.58 -12.13
C THR A 190 2.98 2.28 -11.12
N GLN A 191 4.21 1.80 -10.96
CA GLN A 191 5.15 2.35 -10.00
C GLN A 191 6.55 2.47 -10.59
N ASN A 192 7.05 3.70 -10.65
CA ASN A 192 8.38 4.04 -11.12
C ASN A 192 9.30 4.34 -9.94
N HIS A 193 10.57 3.92 -10.03
CA HIS A 193 11.58 4.23 -9.02
C HIS A 193 12.71 5.04 -9.65
N PHE A 194 12.88 6.26 -9.18
CA PHE A 194 13.92 7.18 -9.65
C PHE A 194 15.01 7.39 -8.60
N GLY A 195 16.21 7.77 -9.05
CA GLY A 195 17.32 8.14 -8.17
C GLY A 195 17.71 7.05 -7.18
N ASP A 196 17.86 5.82 -7.68
CA ASP A 196 18.15 4.60 -6.91
C ASP A 196 17.09 4.26 -5.85
N GLY A 197 15.83 4.58 -6.12
CA GLY A 197 14.69 4.26 -5.25
C GLY A 197 14.38 5.33 -4.19
N ARG A 198 15.10 6.46 -4.20
CA ARG A 198 14.80 7.60 -3.29
C ARG A 198 13.51 8.31 -3.64
N TRP A 199 13.12 8.27 -4.90
CA TRP A 199 11.87 8.81 -5.39
C TRP A 199 11.03 7.67 -5.96
N VAL A 200 9.79 7.59 -5.53
CA VAL A 200 8.83 6.61 -6.01
C VAL A 200 7.62 7.36 -6.52
N LEU A 201 7.32 7.20 -7.81
CA LEU A 201 6.12 7.73 -8.43
C LEU A 201 5.15 6.59 -8.66
N VAL A 202 3.99 6.65 -8.02
CA VAL A 202 2.93 5.66 -8.16
C VAL A 202 1.74 6.32 -8.86
N THR A 203 1.21 5.64 -9.87
CA THR A 203 0.05 6.07 -10.62
C THR A 203 -1.00 4.98 -10.59
N ASN A 204 -2.17 5.31 -10.05
CA ASN A 204 -3.32 4.43 -9.97
C ASN A 204 -4.40 4.97 -10.90
N ILE A 205 -4.91 4.15 -11.80
CA ILE A 205 -6.04 4.47 -12.66
C ILE A 205 -7.15 3.51 -12.26
N LEU A 206 -8.28 4.03 -11.80
CA LEU A 206 -9.36 3.23 -11.22
C LEU A 206 -10.67 3.44 -11.97
N ALA A 207 -11.44 2.36 -12.09
CA ALA A 207 -12.84 2.39 -12.46
C ALA A 207 -13.62 1.73 -11.32
N ASP A 208 -14.52 2.51 -10.74
CA ASP A 208 -15.27 2.21 -9.54
C ASP A 208 -16.75 2.09 -9.85
N TYR A 209 -17.45 1.25 -9.09
CA TYR A 209 -18.89 1.01 -9.26
C TYR A 209 -19.32 0.68 -10.71
N ILE A 210 -18.52 -0.11 -11.43
CA ILE A 210 -18.62 -0.31 -12.89
C ILE A 210 -19.99 -0.85 -13.33
N SER A 211 -20.63 -1.66 -12.49
CA SER A 211 -21.94 -2.28 -12.80
C SER A 211 -23.14 -1.49 -12.24
N SER A 212 -22.92 -0.32 -11.65
CA SER A 212 -24.00 0.52 -11.11
C SER A 212 -24.44 1.57 -12.14
N ASP A 213 -25.56 2.25 -11.90
CA ASP A 213 -26.03 3.29 -12.83
C ASP A 213 -25.12 4.54 -12.83
N ASN A 214 -24.26 4.70 -11.82
CA ASN A 214 -23.32 5.81 -11.70
C ASN A 214 -21.88 5.30 -11.55
N PRO A 215 -21.25 4.79 -12.62
CA PRO A 215 -19.85 4.41 -12.58
C PRO A 215 -18.97 5.65 -12.32
N GLY A 216 -17.83 5.42 -11.67
CA GLY A 216 -16.86 6.46 -11.37
C GLY A 216 -15.49 6.11 -11.92
N TYR A 217 -14.80 7.10 -12.47
CA TYR A 217 -13.44 6.95 -12.96
C TYR A 217 -12.53 7.91 -12.21
N GLY A 218 -11.35 7.43 -11.86
CA GLY A 218 -10.40 8.24 -11.11
C GLY A 218 -8.96 7.93 -11.45
N TYR A 219 -8.10 8.84 -11.01
CA TYR A 219 -6.68 8.62 -10.98
C TYR A 219 -6.12 9.08 -9.64
N ILE A 220 -5.00 8.49 -9.24
CA ILE A 220 -4.21 8.93 -8.10
C ILE A 220 -2.74 8.95 -8.53
N LEU A 221 -2.08 10.08 -8.32
CA LEU A 221 -0.68 10.32 -8.65
C LEU A 221 0.07 10.66 -7.36
N THR A 222 0.96 9.78 -6.92
CA THR A 222 1.68 9.94 -5.67
C THR A 222 3.17 9.93 -5.89
N LEU A 223 3.82 11.02 -5.48
CA LEU A 223 5.27 11.16 -5.47
C LEU A 223 5.77 11.07 -4.03
N THR A 224 6.46 9.99 -3.73
CA THR A 224 7.09 9.76 -2.42
C THR A 224 8.59 9.98 -2.51
N ARG A 225 9.16 10.64 -1.49
CA ARG A 225 10.60 10.84 -1.31
C ARG A 225 11.07 10.29 0.02
N GLY A 226 12.00 9.35 -0.01
CA GLY A 226 12.77 8.95 1.17
C GLY A 226 13.88 9.98 1.45
N PHE A 227 13.82 10.64 2.60
CA PHE A 227 14.86 11.59 3.02
C PHE A 227 16.04 10.88 3.67
N ASN A 228 15.77 9.84 4.45
CA ASN A 228 16.75 8.95 5.06
C ASN A 228 16.14 7.55 5.26
N SER A 229 16.80 6.68 6.03
CA SER A 229 16.32 5.31 6.28
C SER A 229 15.05 5.21 7.14
N LYS A 230 14.62 6.31 7.77
CA LYS A 230 13.45 6.34 8.66
C LYS A 230 12.36 7.30 8.22
N TRP A 231 12.71 8.39 7.56
CA TRP A 231 11.77 9.46 7.18
C TRP A 231 11.50 9.45 5.69
N SER A 232 10.22 9.47 5.34
CA SER A 232 9.73 9.75 4.00
C SER A 232 8.66 10.84 4.02
N GLY A 233 8.56 11.57 2.93
CA GLY A 233 7.48 12.52 2.66
C GLY A 233 6.81 12.19 1.35
N PHE A 234 5.55 12.57 1.21
CA PHE A 234 4.80 12.33 -0.02
C PHE A 234 3.94 13.52 -0.40
N LEU A 235 3.65 13.61 -1.69
CA LEU A 235 2.67 14.50 -2.27
C LEU A 235 1.80 13.66 -3.21
N GLU A 236 0.50 13.74 -3.02
CA GLU A 236 -0.50 12.97 -3.75
C GLU A 236 -1.51 13.93 -4.39
N ASN A 237 -1.85 13.65 -5.65
CA ASN A 237 -2.92 14.31 -6.37
C ASN A 237 -3.91 13.25 -6.86
N GLN A 238 -5.14 13.37 -6.41
CA GLN A 238 -6.24 12.47 -6.74
C GLN A 238 -7.27 13.23 -7.57
N GLY A 239 -7.69 12.65 -8.68
CA GLY A 239 -8.84 13.12 -9.45
C GLY A 239 -9.91 12.05 -9.47
N TYR A 240 -11.16 12.43 -9.22
CA TYR A 240 -12.30 11.54 -9.34
C TYR A 240 -13.39 12.21 -10.17
N LYS A 241 -14.05 11.42 -11.01
CA LYS A 241 -15.16 11.86 -11.85
C LYS A 241 -16.21 10.75 -11.96
N SER A 242 -17.40 11.06 -11.49
CA SER A 242 -18.64 10.34 -11.70
C SER A 242 -19.76 11.37 -11.92
N ASP A 243 -20.94 10.91 -12.34
CA ASP A 243 -22.10 11.78 -12.55
C ASP A 243 -22.60 12.39 -11.22
N LEU A 244 -22.36 11.71 -10.10
CA LEU A 244 -22.74 12.19 -8.76
C LEU A 244 -21.68 13.07 -8.09
N TYR A 245 -20.41 12.80 -8.36
CA TYR A 245 -19.30 13.42 -7.66
C TYR A 245 -18.09 13.56 -8.56
N SER A 246 -17.53 14.76 -8.60
CA SER A 246 -16.25 15.00 -9.25
C SER A 246 -15.44 15.96 -8.40
N ASP A 247 -14.19 15.61 -8.15
CA ASP A 247 -13.30 16.45 -7.36
C ASP A 247 -11.83 16.17 -7.70
N ALA A 248 -10.99 17.12 -7.31
CA ALA A 248 -9.54 16.98 -7.34
C ALA A 248 -9.00 17.27 -5.94
N ILE A 249 -8.35 16.27 -5.34
CA ILE A 249 -7.83 16.33 -3.98
C ILE A 249 -6.31 16.37 -4.03
N VAL A 250 -5.71 17.24 -3.23
CA VAL A 250 -4.27 17.28 -3.00
C VAL A 250 -4.02 16.86 -1.56
N ARG A 251 -3.13 15.90 -1.39
CA ARG A 251 -2.73 15.36 -0.08
C ARG A 251 -1.23 15.44 0.07
N GLY A 252 -0.78 15.75 1.28
CA GLY A 252 0.63 15.74 1.62
C GLY A 252 0.83 15.29 3.06
N GLY A 253 2.02 14.77 3.34
CA GLY A 253 2.37 14.34 4.68
C GLY A 253 3.69 13.61 4.73
N ALA A 254 3.89 12.91 5.84
CA ALA A 254 5.14 12.22 6.14
C ALA A 254 4.90 10.90 6.87
N ALA A 255 5.84 9.98 6.71
CA ALA A 255 5.89 8.73 7.44
C ALA A 255 7.24 8.55 8.13
N TYR A 256 7.19 7.92 9.30
CA TYR A 256 8.32 7.58 10.14
C TYR A 256 8.35 6.09 10.42
N LEU A 257 9.46 5.46 10.08
CA LEU A 257 9.73 4.06 10.36
C LEU A 257 10.25 3.90 11.80
N LEU A 258 9.41 3.38 12.70
CA LEU A 258 9.79 3.02 14.06
C LEU A 258 10.71 1.79 14.08
N SER A 259 10.31 0.77 13.32
CA SER A 259 11.05 -0.47 13.14
C SER A 259 10.82 -0.98 11.72
N ARG A 260 11.56 -2.00 11.28
CA ARG A 260 11.41 -2.56 9.93
C ARG A 260 9.98 -3.00 9.60
N ASN A 261 9.21 -3.38 10.62
CA ASN A 261 7.86 -3.89 10.51
C ASN A 261 6.79 -2.90 11.01
N VAL A 262 7.18 -1.70 11.46
CA VAL A 262 6.26 -0.75 12.09
C VAL A 262 6.52 0.67 11.58
N GLN A 263 5.48 1.30 11.06
CA GLN A 263 5.48 2.68 10.57
C GLN A 263 4.37 3.49 11.24
N ILE A 264 4.67 4.75 11.54
CA ILE A 264 3.68 5.77 11.89
C ILE A 264 3.66 6.82 10.78
N ASP A 265 2.50 7.38 10.50
CA ASP A 265 2.35 8.41 9.49
C ASP A 265 1.37 9.50 9.92
N ALA A 266 1.46 10.64 9.24
CA ALA A 266 0.53 11.75 9.37
C ALA A 266 0.33 12.42 8.00
N SER A 267 -0.91 12.81 7.71
CA SER A 267 -1.25 13.50 6.46
C SER A 267 -2.33 14.54 6.64
N VAL A 268 -2.34 15.48 5.70
CA VAL A 268 -3.38 16.48 5.51
C VAL A 268 -3.79 16.47 4.04
N SER A 269 -5.09 16.59 3.80
CA SER A 269 -5.67 16.65 2.46
C SER A 269 -6.62 17.81 2.34
N LYS A 270 -6.61 18.44 1.17
CA LYS A 270 -7.54 19.49 0.82
C LYS A 270 -7.99 19.30 -0.62
N ASN A 271 -9.27 19.48 -0.88
CA ASN A 271 -9.76 19.49 -2.25
C ASN A 271 -9.62 20.87 -2.91
N LEU A 272 -9.59 20.87 -4.25
CA LEU A 272 -9.43 22.07 -5.06
C LEU A 272 -10.78 22.75 -5.37
N LYS A 273 -11.90 22.05 -5.16
CA LYS A 273 -13.25 22.61 -5.33
C LYS A 273 -13.78 23.20 -4.02
N ASN A 274 -14.76 24.09 -4.17
CA ASN A 274 -15.51 24.70 -3.08
C ASN A 274 -16.96 24.18 -3.01
N SER A 275 -17.27 23.11 -3.74
CA SER A 275 -18.60 22.51 -3.89
C SER A 275 -18.55 20.98 -3.73
N PRO A 276 -18.28 20.45 -2.54
CA PRO A 276 -17.93 21.13 -1.28
C PRO A 276 -16.43 21.47 -1.19
N SER A 277 -16.00 22.19 -0.16
CA SER A 277 -14.60 22.27 0.27
C SER A 277 -14.38 21.28 1.43
N ILE A 278 -13.39 20.40 1.28
CA ILE A 278 -13.07 19.31 2.20
C ILE A 278 -11.66 19.51 2.72
N LEU A 279 -11.51 19.50 4.04
CA LEU A 279 -10.25 19.43 4.75
C LEU A 279 -10.23 18.17 5.60
N TYR A 280 -9.24 17.33 5.37
CA TYR A 280 -9.02 16.08 6.10
C TYR A 280 -7.63 16.11 6.73
N GLY A 281 -7.51 15.61 7.95
CA GLY A 281 -6.22 15.40 8.60
C GLY A 281 -6.25 14.14 9.44
N GLY A 282 -5.19 13.33 9.35
CA GLY A 282 -5.15 12.05 10.02
C GLY A 282 -3.76 11.58 10.40
N ILE A 283 -3.73 10.60 11.28
CA ILE A 283 -2.54 9.84 11.67
C ILE A 283 -2.79 8.36 11.42
N GLY A 284 -1.72 7.63 11.09
CA GLY A 284 -1.79 6.22 10.78
C GLY A 284 -0.71 5.41 11.48
N PHE A 285 -0.99 4.12 11.59
CA PHE A 285 -0.09 3.10 12.10
C PHE A 285 -0.16 1.88 11.19
N SER A 286 0.99 1.38 10.77
CA SER A 286 1.10 0.20 9.92
C SER A 286 2.03 -0.82 10.56
N ILE A 287 1.57 -2.08 10.63
CA ILE A 287 2.32 -3.19 11.20
C ILE A 287 2.36 -4.37 10.22
N ARG A 288 3.55 -4.96 10.06
CA ARG A 288 3.80 -6.15 9.24
C ARG A 288 4.19 -7.33 10.11
N TYR A 289 3.61 -8.49 9.81
CA TYR A 289 3.96 -9.79 10.38
C TYR A 289 4.43 -10.73 9.26
N ASP A 290 5.69 -11.15 9.34
CA ASP A 290 6.40 -11.88 8.28
C ASP A 290 7.17 -13.12 8.78
N ASP A 291 6.84 -13.64 9.96
CA ASP A 291 7.60 -14.70 10.64
C ASP A 291 7.66 -16.03 9.85
N ASN A 292 6.66 -16.29 9.01
CA ASN A 292 6.61 -17.49 8.15
C ASN A 292 7.14 -17.25 6.72
N HIS A 293 7.69 -16.07 6.43
CA HIS A 293 8.24 -15.76 5.11
C HIS A 293 9.66 -16.33 4.97
N LYS A 294 9.85 -17.21 3.97
CA LYS A 294 11.17 -17.69 3.57
C LYS A 294 11.53 -17.07 2.23
N ASN A 295 12.52 -16.18 2.22
CA ASN A 295 13.01 -15.53 1.01
C ASN A 295 13.44 -16.57 -0.03
N LYS A 296 12.69 -16.67 -1.14
CA LYS A 296 13.09 -17.48 -2.30
C LYS A 296 13.81 -16.58 -3.29
N LEU A 297 15.15 -16.57 -3.27
CA LEU A 297 15.87 -15.98 -4.38
C LEU A 297 16.00 -16.98 -5.52
N VAL A 298 15.51 -16.59 -6.70
CA VAL A 298 15.84 -17.27 -7.95
C VAL A 298 17.15 -16.68 -8.45
N ASN A 299 18.24 -17.44 -8.33
CA ASN A 299 19.52 -17.07 -8.92
C ASN A 299 19.42 -17.09 -10.46
N TYR A 300 19.26 -15.92 -11.09
CA TYR A 300 19.50 -15.76 -12.53
C TYR A 300 20.99 -15.51 -12.84
N GLY A 301 21.86 -16.25 -12.17
CA GLY A 301 23.30 -16.25 -12.43
C GLY A 301 23.70 -17.39 -13.35
N LYS A 302 24.56 -17.13 -14.35
CA LYS A 302 25.20 -18.17 -15.15
C LYS A 302 25.72 -19.26 -14.21
N ALA A 303 25.29 -20.51 -14.43
CA ALA A 303 25.80 -21.68 -13.72
C ALA A 303 27.34 -21.58 -13.63
N ILE A 304 27.85 -21.33 -12.42
CA ILE A 304 29.28 -21.48 -12.16
C ILE A 304 29.51 -22.98 -12.29
N LYS A 305 30.03 -23.40 -13.45
CA LYS A 305 30.57 -24.75 -13.62
C LYS A 305 31.56 -24.97 -12.48
N LYS A 306 31.18 -25.75 -11.46
CA LYS A 306 32.16 -26.51 -10.68
C LYS A 306 33.00 -27.24 -11.73
N LYS A 307 34.28 -26.85 -11.86
CA LYS A 307 35.24 -27.50 -12.74
C LYS A 307 35.40 -28.95 -12.25
N SER A 308 34.52 -29.85 -12.69
CA SER A 308 34.85 -31.27 -12.68
C SER A 308 35.89 -31.46 -13.79
N LYS A 309 37.09 -31.84 -13.36
CA LYS A 309 38.12 -32.37 -14.26
C LYS A 309 37.57 -33.66 -14.88
N LYS A 310 37.03 -33.60 -16.10
CA LYS A 310 37.34 -34.56 -17.18
C LYS A 310 36.55 -34.29 -18.47
N ASN A 311 37.34 -34.30 -19.54
CA ASN A 311 37.03 -34.56 -20.93
C ASN A 311 36.41 -33.47 -21.83
N LYS A 312 37.18 -33.26 -22.90
CA LYS A 312 36.95 -32.41 -24.06
C LYS A 312 35.84 -32.97 -24.95
N ASN A 313 35.27 -32.02 -25.70
CA ASN A 313 34.59 -32.12 -27.00
C ASN A 313 33.06 -32.16 -27.03
N LYS A 314 32.58 -31.23 -27.88
CA LYS A 314 31.33 -31.13 -28.64
C LYS A 314 30.18 -30.25 -28.09
N ASP A 315 29.82 -29.34 -28.99
CA ASP A 315 28.57 -28.61 -29.19
C ASP A 315 28.23 -27.41 -28.28
N LYS A 316 28.73 -26.25 -28.72
CA LYS A 316 28.20 -24.92 -28.37
C LYS A 316 26.99 -24.64 -29.28
N ASN A 317 25.78 -24.95 -28.82
CA ASN A 317 24.52 -24.21 -29.09
C ASN A 317 23.29 -25.00 -28.62
N LYS A 318 23.18 -25.20 -27.30
CA LYS A 318 21.88 -25.43 -26.65
C LYS A 318 21.73 -24.42 -25.52
N ILE A 319 20.82 -23.47 -25.71
CA ILE A 319 20.28 -22.66 -24.61
C ILE A 319 19.58 -23.66 -23.70
N LYS A 320 20.22 -23.99 -22.56
CA LYS A 320 19.64 -24.88 -21.56
C LYS A 320 18.59 -24.07 -20.79
N GLU A 321 17.38 -24.60 -20.70
CA GLU A 321 16.37 -24.15 -19.75
C GLU A 321 16.96 -24.18 -18.32
N PRO A 322 16.68 -23.17 -17.48
CA PRO A 322 17.18 -23.16 -16.11
C PRO A 322 16.49 -24.27 -15.33
N THR A 323 17.27 -25.26 -14.92
CA THR A 323 16.88 -26.32 -13.99
C THR A 323 17.50 -26.00 -12.62
N GLU A 324 16.69 -26.23 -11.58
CA GLU A 324 16.98 -26.16 -10.14
C GLU A 324 16.83 -24.77 -9.48
N GLU A 325 15.66 -24.58 -8.85
CA GLU A 325 15.39 -23.60 -7.80
C GLU A 325 16.24 -23.94 -6.56
N GLU A 326 17.39 -23.29 -6.41
CA GLU A 326 18.18 -23.42 -5.18
C GLU A 326 17.54 -22.53 -4.09
N ILE A 327 16.84 -23.14 -3.14
CA ILE A 327 16.31 -22.45 -1.95
C ILE A 327 17.51 -22.07 -1.08
N ILE A 328 18.01 -20.84 -1.24
CA ILE A 328 19.07 -20.30 -0.39
C ILE A 328 18.42 -19.62 0.81
N ASP A 329 18.48 -20.29 1.97
CA ASP A 329 18.16 -19.66 3.24
C ASP A 329 19.31 -18.72 3.65
N TYR A 330 19.09 -17.43 3.49
CA TYR A 330 20.03 -16.39 3.93
C TYR A 330 20.30 -16.45 5.44
N GLN A 331 19.35 -16.97 6.24
CA GLN A 331 19.52 -17.17 7.67
C GLN A 331 20.54 -18.28 7.95
N GLU A 332 20.55 -19.34 7.15
CA GLU A 332 21.52 -20.43 7.26
C GLU A 332 22.92 -19.95 6.90
N LYS A 333 23.09 -19.23 5.78
CA LYS A 333 24.38 -18.65 5.39
C LYS A 333 24.93 -17.62 6.38
N GLU A 334 24.06 -16.78 6.96
CA GLU A 334 24.49 -15.83 8.00
C GLU A 334 24.82 -16.54 9.33
N ARG A 335 24.07 -17.58 9.71
CA ARG A 335 24.40 -18.43 10.88
C ARG A 335 25.75 -19.10 10.69
N GLU A 336 26.01 -19.70 9.53
CA GLU A 336 27.32 -20.28 9.19
C GLU A 336 28.45 -19.24 9.18
N ARG A 337 28.19 -18.03 8.68
CA ARG A 337 29.17 -16.94 8.70
C ARG A 337 29.51 -16.52 10.12
N LYS A 338 28.51 -16.36 10.99
CA LYS A 338 28.69 -15.95 12.39
C LYS A 338 29.33 -17.04 13.24
N ALA A 339 28.94 -18.30 13.04
CA ALA A 339 29.54 -19.48 13.67
C ALA A 339 31.01 -19.71 13.25
N LYS A 340 31.52 -18.96 12.28
CA LYS A 340 32.93 -18.97 11.88
C LYS A 340 33.80 -17.99 12.68
N TYR A 341 33.17 -17.09 13.44
CA TYR A 341 33.81 -16.06 14.27
C TYR A 341 33.48 -16.20 15.77
N GLU A 342 32.70 -17.22 16.14
CA GLU A 342 32.56 -17.79 17.49
C GLU A 342 33.39 -19.08 17.55
#